data_AF-A0A9N8VNU8-F1
#
_entry.id   AF-A0A9N8VNU8-F1
#
_cell.length_a   1.000
_cell.length_b   1.000
_cell.length_c   1.000
_cell.angle_alpha   90.00
_cell.angle_beta   90.00
_cell.angle_gamma   90.00
#
_symmetry.space_group_name_H-M   'P 1'
#
loop_
_entity.id
_entity.type
_entity.pdbx_description
1 polymer ?
#
loop_
_entity_poly.entity_id
_entity_poly.type
_entity_poly.pdbx_seq_one_letter_code
_entity_poly.pdbx_strand_id
1 'polypeptide(L)'
;MSRLYVSRLNHFRLNNSLVKQQFSVRNKNKCLNDTFPYLNLTRRYISLKSIFPRQKSTPSTLNTKPILSQDDLFHPLSTSRFEDLRQRYKQICVFGSCPVCSSQESEIKNQPKYECPDCGFPTHCSLEHYLQDKEQHKDSETCSMLRQINEDEHDLRSGRRMIEFEFPSSQPLDEQVNMSNWDTFLYTRGFPSMDNNRSVRHVSKLLTYPITISSVLHEYGPYTTNNRLTNEGLKSLFALRSTLYPKITSHDIKVQKPTDVIRIFILGPRAESQLPPHIYSQLSYLFPSIYFHIYFIGPESLPGDLHNNDKSSPHVVKHTNYTPQLSFTWSKSYYHNYHTSLAPFDPYTDVFFLFSPGISQINSWHESLLKLLQTKCAIFITGFDQNDLHSEVSAIEEKGEQGEYEYDWLLRPGENVFRSMKRDIDLKDVRVGVWTNWGIFGIRGKKYDVILEDEEESSSDHDESLTRSNL
;
A
#
# COMPACT_ATOMS: atom_id res chain seq x y z
N MET A 1 -41.18 35.95 -0.61
CA MET A 1 -42.61 36.03 -0.99
C MET A 1 -43.12 34.60 -1.17
N SER A 2 -43.50 33.88 -0.10
CA SER A 2 -44.86 33.76 0.47
C SER A 2 -45.91 33.09 -0.43
N ARG A 3 -46.20 31.80 -0.17
CA ARG A 3 -47.53 31.11 -0.07
C ARG A 3 -47.32 29.58 -0.07
N LEU A 4 -47.48 28.88 1.07
CA LEU A 4 -48.71 28.27 1.60
C LEU A 4 -49.25 27.09 0.75
N TYR A 5 -49.18 25.85 1.25
CA TYR A 5 -50.35 25.12 1.80
C TYR A 5 -49.99 23.74 2.39
N VAL A 6 -50.78 23.35 3.38
CA VAL A 6 -50.62 22.25 4.36
C VAL A 6 -51.72 21.19 4.14
N SER A 7 -51.43 19.93 4.51
CA SER A 7 -52.35 18.79 4.82
C SER A 7 -53.08 18.11 3.64
N ARG A 8 -53.36 16.79 3.59
CA ARG A 8 -53.92 15.85 4.59
C ARG A 8 -53.62 14.37 4.27
N LEU A 9 -53.62 13.55 5.35
CA LEU A 9 -53.72 12.09 5.38
C LEU A 9 -55.12 11.56 4.95
N ASN A 10 -55.15 10.33 4.39
CA ASN A 10 -55.94 9.16 4.84
C ASN A 10 -55.78 7.99 3.84
N HIS A 11 -55.22 6.84 4.26
CA HIS A 11 -55.90 5.67 4.82
C HIS A 11 -56.58 4.78 3.75
N PHE A 12 -55.95 3.65 3.39
CA PHE A 12 -56.67 2.42 3.03
C PHE A 12 -55.87 1.19 3.49
N ARG A 13 -56.49 0.45 4.42
CA ARG A 13 -56.12 -0.88 4.87
C ARG A 13 -56.53 -1.89 3.80
N LEU A 14 -55.79 -2.98 3.66
CA LEU A 14 -56.37 -4.32 3.48
C LEU A 14 -55.40 -5.37 4.05
N ASN A 15 -55.97 -6.23 4.89
CA ASN A 15 -55.35 -7.30 5.65
C ASN A 15 -55.49 -8.64 4.92
N ASN A 16 -54.74 -9.63 5.41
CA ASN A 16 -54.91 -11.09 5.27
C ASN A 16 -54.45 -11.71 3.95
N SER A 17 -53.89 -12.93 3.88
CA SER A 17 -53.36 -13.92 4.81
C SER A 17 -53.05 -15.17 3.96
N LEU A 18 -52.04 -15.96 4.33
CA LEU A 18 -51.82 -17.38 3.91
C LEU A 18 -51.41 -17.54 2.42
N VAL A 19 -50.39 -18.31 2.04
CA VAL A 19 -50.31 -19.77 2.12
C VAL A 19 -48.85 -20.24 1.95
N LYS A 20 -48.42 -21.19 2.79
CA LYS A 20 -47.24 -22.05 2.62
C LYS A 20 -47.55 -23.15 1.59
N GLN A 21 -46.67 -23.37 0.61
CA GLN A 21 -46.50 -24.62 -0.14
C GLN A 21 -45.00 -24.70 -0.48
N GLN A 22 -44.15 -25.51 0.17
CA GLN A 22 -44.03 -26.97 0.11
C GLN A 22 -44.36 -27.57 -1.26
N PHE A 23 -43.31 -27.74 -2.09
CA PHE A 23 -43.30 -28.73 -3.15
C PHE A 23 -42.22 -29.78 -2.86
N SER A 24 -42.72 -30.93 -2.42
CA SER A 24 -42.05 -32.23 -2.44
C SER A 24 -42.33 -32.85 -3.81
N VAL A 25 -41.28 -33.19 -4.56
CA VAL A 25 -41.39 -34.13 -5.68
C VAL A 25 -40.36 -35.23 -5.48
N ARG A 26 -40.86 -36.38 -5.02
CA ARG A 26 -40.23 -37.68 -5.20
C ARG A 26 -40.28 -38.03 -6.68
N ASN A 27 -39.14 -38.35 -7.28
CA ASN A 27 -39.09 -39.27 -8.41
C ASN A 27 -38.01 -40.32 -8.17
N LYS A 28 -38.46 -41.57 -8.02
CA LYS A 28 -37.65 -42.77 -8.21
C LYS A 28 -37.47 -42.93 -9.71
N ASN A 29 -36.26 -43.13 -10.19
CA ASN A 29 -35.97 -44.12 -11.24
C ASN A 29 -34.48 -44.46 -11.31
N LYS A 30 -34.25 -45.67 -11.79
CA LYS A 30 -33.11 -46.55 -11.63
C LYS A 30 -31.83 -46.08 -12.29
N CYS A 31 -30.73 -46.58 -11.72
CA CYS A 31 -29.36 -46.63 -12.22
C CYS A 31 -29.25 -46.82 -13.73
N LEU A 32 -28.35 -46.06 -14.36
CA LEU A 32 -27.40 -46.56 -15.35
C LEU A 32 -26.08 -45.81 -15.13
N ASN A 33 -25.01 -46.58 -15.02
CA ASN A 33 -23.63 -46.13 -14.85
C ASN A 33 -23.21 -45.30 -16.06
N ASP A 34 -22.57 -44.15 -15.84
CA ASP A 34 -21.49 -43.70 -16.70
C ASP A 34 -20.51 -42.83 -15.91
N THR A 35 -19.26 -43.23 -16.02
CA THR A 35 -18.06 -42.77 -15.32
C THR A 35 -17.51 -41.50 -15.94
N PHE A 36 -17.44 -40.39 -15.20
CA PHE A 36 -16.49 -39.29 -15.45
C PHE A 36 -16.06 -38.66 -14.12
N PRO A 37 -14.74 -38.49 -13.87
CA PRO A 37 -14.27 -38.00 -12.58
C PRO A 37 -14.32 -36.47 -12.52
N TYR A 38 -15.26 -35.93 -11.76
CA TYR A 38 -15.19 -34.55 -11.27
C TYR A 38 -14.14 -34.48 -10.15
N LEU A 39 -13.03 -33.80 -10.40
CA LEU A 39 -12.04 -33.45 -9.39
C LEU A 39 -12.62 -32.35 -8.49
N ASN A 40 -13.15 -32.74 -7.34
CA ASN A 40 -13.40 -31.84 -6.22
C ASN A 40 -12.06 -31.34 -5.67
N LEU A 41 -11.62 -30.15 -6.06
CA LEU A 41 -10.51 -29.43 -5.44
C LEU A 41 -10.97 -28.82 -4.11
N THR A 42 -11.06 -29.67 -3.09
CA THR A 42 -11.14 -29.23 -1.70
C THR A 42 -9.87 -28.46 -1.33
N ARG A 43 -10.04 -27.27 -0.73
CA ARG A 43 -9.00 -26.40 -0.13
C ARG A 43 -7.99 -27.24 0.67
N ARG A 44 -6.83 -27.56 0.10
CA ARG A 44 -5.76 -28.28 0.80
C ARG A 44 -4.81 -27.26 1.42
N TYR A 45 -4.87 -27.14 2.74
CA TYR A 45 -3.79 -26.58 3.53
C TYR A 45 -2.57 -27.49 3.38
N ILE A 46 -1.50 -26.99 2.76
CA ILE A 46 -0.25 -27.75 2.64
C ILE A 46 0.42 -27.75 4.02
N SER A 47 0.17 -28.80 4.79
CA SER A 47 0.95 -29.16 5.95
C SER A 47 2.14 -30.01 5.49
N LEU A 48 3.34 -29.45 5.53
CA LEU A 48 4.58 -30.18 5.23
C LEU A 48 4.96 -31.12 6.39
N LYS A 49 4.23 -32.23 6.53
CA LYS A 49 4.65 -33.37 7.37
C LYS A 49 4.67 -34.65 6.54
N SER A 50 5.89 -35.14 6.33
CA SER A 50 6.35 -36.43 5.79
C SER A 50 7.26 -36.13 4.60
N ILE A 51 8.57 -36.30 4.72
CA ILE A 51 9.28 -37.56 4.52
C ILE A 51 10.61 -37.48 5.28
N PHE A 52 10.73 -38.11 6.46
CA PHE A 52 11.97 -38.60 7.10
C PHE A 52 11.58 -39.50 8.29
N PRO A 53 12.34 -40.57 8.62
CA PRO A 53 11.98 -41.48 9.69
C PRO A 53 12.17 -40.83 11.06
N ARG A 54 11.09 -40.95 11.84
CA ARG A 54 10.81 -40.43 13.18
C ARG A 54 11.93 -40.72 14.20
N GLN A 55 12.80 -39.75 14.46
CA GLN A 55 13.30 -39.53 15.82
C GLN A 55 12.19 -38.84 16.60
N LYS A 56 11.76 -39.44 17.72
CA LYS A 56 10.76 -38.86 18.63
C LYS A 56 11.36 -37.63 19.32
N SER A 57 11.42 -36.49 18.65
CA SER A 57 11.28 -35.21 19.32
C SER A 57 9.78 -34.93 19.38
N THR A 58 9.25 -34.90 20.60
CA THR A 58 7.93 -34.31 20.87
C THR A 58 7.87 -32.94 20.19
N PRO A 59 6.88 -32.66 19.33
CA PRO A 59 6.66 -31.30 18.90
C PRO A 59 6.20 -30.55 20.15
N SER A 60 7.10 -29.78 20.75
CA SER A 60 6.72 -28.77 21.71
C SER A 60 5.91 -27.72 20.94
N THR A 61 4.61 -27.97 20.75
CA THR A 61 3.64 -26.88 20.81
C THR A 61 3.89 -26.22 22.15
N LEU A 62 4.71 -25.17 22.15
CA LEU A 62 4.78 -24.23 23.25
C LEU A 62 3.40 -23.59 23.31
N ASN A 63 2.48 -24.25 24.01
CA ASN A 63 1.33 -23.62 24.63
C ASN A 63 1.86 -22.76 25.79
N THR A 64 2.76 -21.82 25.48
CA THR A 64 3.08 -20.72 26.37
C THR A 64 1.80 -19.91 26.45
N LYS A 65 1.20 -19.89 27.64
CA LYS A 65 0.10 -18.97 27.91
C LYS A 65 0.57 -17.56 27.48
N PRO A 66 -0.29 -16.79 26.81
CA PRO A 66 0.09 -15.45 26.40
C PRO A 66 0.48 -14.63 27.64
N ILE A 67 1.46 -13.75 27.48
CA ILE A 67 2.00 -12.88 28.54
C ILE A 67 0.91 -11.93 29.05
N LEU A 68 0.02 -11.51 28.14
CA LEU A 68 -1.15 -10.67 28.42
C LEU A 68 -2.42 -11.33 27.87
N SER A 69 -3.52 -11.22 28.61
CA SER A 69 -4.85 -11.61 28.14
C SER A 69 -5.45 -10.53 27.24
N GLN A 70 -6.37 -10.92 26.36
CA GLN A 70 -7.03 -9.98 25.44
C GLN A 70 -7.91 -8.93 26.13
N ASP A 71 -8.40 -9.24 27.34
CA ASP A 71 -9.20 -8.33 28.15
C ASP A 71 -8.34 -7.32 28.94
N ASP A 72 -7.02 -7.55 29.04
CA ASP A 72 -6.08 -6.72 29.81
C ASP A 72 -4.85 -6.37 28.98
N LEU A 73 -5.05 -5.48 28.01
CA LEU A 73 -4.01 -5.01 27.10
C LEU A 73 -3.53 -3.60 27.40
N PHE A 74 -4.22 -2.90 28.30
CA PHE A 74 -3.92 -1.52 28.62
C PHE A 74 -2.97 -1.43 29.81
N HIS A 75 -1.73 -1.03 29.56
CA HIS A 75 -0.78 -0.66 30.60
C HIS A 75 -0.09 0.67 30.27
N PRO A 76 0.15 1.56 31.24
CA PRO A 76 0.96 2.75 31.02
C PRO A 76 2.36 2.38 30.52
N LEU A 77 2.92 3.19 29.61
CA LEU A 77 4.17 2.83 28.94
C LEU A 77 5.34 2.71 29.91
N SER A 78 5.41 3.53 30.96
CA SER A 78 6.46 3.49 31.99
C SER A 78 6.48 2.16 32.77
N THR A 79 5.30 1.60 33.07
CA THR A 79 5.11 0.39 33.89
C THR A 79 4.88 -0.86 33.06
N SER A 80 4.78 -0.71 31.73
CA SER A 80 4.62 -1.81 30.79
C SER A 80 5.65 -2.91 31.03
N ARG A 81 5.27 -4.17 30.82
CA ARG A 81 6.16 -5.34 31.03
C ARG A 81 7.28 -5.42 29.98
N PHE A 82 7.07 -4.83 28.81
CA PHE A 82 7.97 -4.91 27.66
C PHE A 82 8.98 -3.75 27.66
N GLU A 83 10.27 -4.06 27.46
CA GLU A 83 11.33 -3.03 27.45
C GLU A 83 11.17 -2.04 26.28
N ASP A 84 10.76 -2.51 25.10
CA ASP A 84 10.56 -1.64 23.93
C ASP A 84 9.58 -0.49 24.21
N LEU A 85 8.51 -0.77 24.96
CA LEU A 85 7.49 0.22 25.29
C LEU A 85 7.98 1.21 26.36
N ARG A 86 8.77 0.73 27.32
CA ARG A 86 9.49 1.60 28.27
C ARG A 86 10.54 2.46 27.57
N GLN A 87 11.20 1.93 26.54
CA GLN A 87 12.14 2.70 25.72
C GLN A 87 11.41 3.77 24.90
N ARG A 88 10.26 3.43 24.31
CA ARG A 88 9.40 4.39 23.62
C ARG A 88 8.93 5.50 24.55
N TYR A 89 8.55 5.17 25.79
CA TYR A 89 8.26 6.17 26.83
C TYR A 89 9.44 7.12 27.03
N LYS A 90 10.66 6.60 27.23
CA LYS A 90 11.87 7.42 27.41
C LYS A 90 12.11 8.34 26.21
N GLN A 91 11.92 7.85 24.98
CA GLN A 91 12.06 8.67 23.78
C GLN A 91 11.05 9.81 23.74
N ILE A 92 9.78 9.55 24.06
CA ILE A 92 8.75 10.59 24.10
C ILE A 92 9.06 11.61 25.20
N CYS A 93 9.56 11.18 26.36
CA CYS A 93 9.99 12.12 27.40
C CYS A 93 11.17 13.00 26.94
N VAL A 94 12.06 12.51 26.08
CA VAL A 94 13.22 13.29 25.62
C VAL A 94 12.84 14.25 24.49
N PHE A 95 12.08 13.78 23.50
CA PHE A 95 11.79 14.53 22.27
C PHE A 95 10.44 15.23 22.27
N GLY A 96 9.51 14.76 23.10
CA GLY A 96 8.15 15.26 23.16
C GLY A 96 8.05 16.65 23.77
N SER A 97 6.93 17.31 23.48
CA SER A 97 6.61 18.64 23.98
C SER A 97 5.27 18.63 24.72
N CYS A 98 5.20 19.36 25.81
CA CYS A 98 3.94 19.57 26.54
C CYS A 98 3.07 20.59 25.80
N PRO A 99 1.77 20.30 25.56
CA PRO A 99 0.89 21.18 24.79
C PRO A 99 0.66 22.53 25.47
N VAL A 100 0.44 22.52 26.79
CA VAL A 100 0.22 23.72 27.61
C VAL A 100 1.47 24.61 27.67
N CYS A 101 2.65 24.01 27.79
CA CYS A 101 3.91 24.78 27.75
C CYS A 101 4.19 25.37 26.37
N SER A 102 3.63 24.77 25.31
CA SER A 102 3.81 25.26 23.94
C SER A 102 2.83 26.39 23.61
N SER A 103 1.66 26.43 24.25
CA SER A 103 0.67 27.49 24.09
C SER A 103 0.95 28.72 24.95
N GLN A 104 1.58 28.54 26.12
CA GLN A 104 2.13 29.65 26.88
C GLN A 104 3.43 30.09 26.21
N GLU A 105 3.57 31.36 25.83
CA GLU A 105 4.81 31.95 25.27
C GLU A 105 5.98 32.02 26.28
N SER A 106 6.00 31.11 27.25
CA SER A 106 7.07 30.91 28.21
C SER A 106 8.27 30.27 27.50
N GLU A 107 9.48 30.82 27.64
CA GLU A 107 10.70 30.27 27.03
C GLU A 107 11.03 28.81 27.45
N ILE A 108 10.43 28.34 28.54
CA ILE A 108 10.71 27.02 29.12
C ILE A 108 9.76 25.97 28.56
N LYS A 109 10.19 25.30 27.49
CA LYS A 109 9.51 24.11 26.94
C LYS A 109 9.82 22.89 27.80
N ASN A 110 8.90 22.56 28.70
CA ASN A 110 9.02 21.34 29.51
C ASN A 110 8.65 20.09 28.71
N GLN A 111 9.45 19.05 28.92
CA GLN A 111 9.22 17.71 28.39
C GLN A 111 8.07 16.98 29.08
N PRO A 112 7.32 16.12 28.37
CA PRO A 112 6.23 15.35 28.96
C PRO A 112 6.78 14.26 29.89
N LYS A 113 6.24 14.18 31.11
CA LYS A 113 6.59 13.20 32.15
C LYS A 113 5.36 12.58 32.79
N TYR A 114 4.25 13.31 32.81
CA TYR A 114 2.98 12.86 33.36
C TYR A 114 2.24 12.00 32.33
N GLU A 115 1.99 10.75 32.70
CA GLU A 115 1.22 9.80 31.91
C GLU A 115 -0.28 9.99 32.16
N CYS A 116 -1.05 10.08 31.09
CA CYS A 116 -2.50 10.13 31.21
C CYS A 116 -3.03 8.73 31.62
N PRO A 117 -3.89 8.63 32.65
CA PRO A 117 -4.41 7.36 33.13
C PRO A 117 -5.31 6.64 32.12
N ASP A 118 -5.90 7.36 31.17
CA ASP A 118 -6.86 6.80 30.20
C ASP A 118 -6.18 6.27 28.93
N CYS A 119 -5.06 6.87 28.50
CA CYS A 119 -4.34 6.47 27.29
C CYS A 119 -2.95 5.85 27.55
N GLY A 120 -2.37 6.06 28.74
CA GLY A 120 -1.10 5.45 29.16
C GLY A 120 0.15 6.09 28.54
N PHE A 121 0.00 7.20 27.82
CA PHE A 121 1.10 7.93 27.19
C PHE A 121 1.52 9.17 28.02
N PRO A 122 2.83 9.51 28.05
CA PRO A 122 3.30 10.76 28.62
C PRO A 122 2.95 11.91 27.67
N THR A 123 1.99 12.74 28.07
CA THR A 123 1.45 13.84 27.25
C THR A 123 1.80 15.22 27.81
N HIS A 124 1.89 15.32 29.14
CA HIS A 124 2.06 16.59 29.86
C HIS A 124 3.30 16.56 30.75
N CYS A 125 3.87 17.71 31.08
CA CYS A 125 5.02 17.77 31.99
C CYS A 125 4.65 17.57 33.47
N SER A 126 3.42 17.93 33.85
CA SER A 126 2.90 17.86 35.23
C SER A 126 1.41 17.52 35.26
N LEU A 127 0.92 17.10 36.43
CA LEU A 127 -0.50 16.86 36.66
C LEU A 127 -1.34 18.14 36.47
N GLU A 128 -0.82 19.29 36.89
CA GLU A 128 -1.51 20.58 36.76
C GLU A 128 -1.78 20.93 35.30
N HIS A 129 -0.78 20.76 34.42
CA HIS A 129 -0.93 21.01 32.99
C HIS A 129 -1.89 20.00 32.34
N TYR A 130 -1.86 18.74 32.78
CA TYR A 130 -2.84 17.77 32.34
C TYR A 130 -4.27 18.16 32.73
N LEU A 131 -4.49 18.65 33.96
CA LEU A 131 -5.82 19.08 34.40
C LEU A 131 -6.32 20.31 33.64
N GLN A 132 -5.43 21.21 33.24
CA GLN A 132 -5.76 22.36 32.40
C GLN A 132 -6.18 21.95 30.98
N ASP A 133 -5.51 20.95 30.39
CA ASP A 133 -5.78 20.49 29.01
C ASP A 133 -6.75 19.28 28.95
N LYS A 134 -7.27 18.82 30.08
CA LYS A 134 -7.97 17.53 30.18
C LYS A 134 -9.14 17.40 29.20
N GLU A 135 -9.93 18.47 29.06
CA GLU A 135 -11.07 18.49 28.15
C GLU A 135 -10.60 18.42 26.69
N GLN A 136 -9.63 19.24 26.30
CA GLN A 136 -9.08 19.22 24.94
C GLN A 136 -8.41 17.89 24.61
N HIS A 137 -7.65 17.30 25.52
CA HIS A 137 -7.02 15.99 25.35
C HIS A 137 -8.06 14.88 25.10
N LYS A 138 -9.22 14.98 25.75
CA LYS A 138 -10.31 14.01 25.64
C LYS A 138 -11.17 14.25 24.40
N ASP A 139 -11.52 15.50 24.13
CA ASP A 139 -12.46 15.91 23.07
C ASP A 139 -11.81 15.91 21.69
N SER A 140 -10.49 16.12 21.60
CA SER A 140 -9.72 16.06 20.34
C SER A 140 -9.52 14.64 19.78
N GLU A 141 -10.19 13.63 20.34
CA GLU A 141 -9.98 12.19 20.08
C GLU A 141 -8.55 11.67 20.33
N THR A 142 -7.61 12.55 20.69
CA THR A 142 -6.19 12.24 20.92
C THR A 142 -6.02 11.15 21.97
N CYS A 143 -6.74 11.26 23.09
CA CYS A 143 -6.71 10.27 24.15
C CYS A 143 -7.15 8.88 23.63
N SER A 144 -8.22 8.83 22.84
CA SER A 144 -8.74 7.58 22.28
C SER A 144 -7.77 6.95 21.28
N MET A 145 -7.13 7.78 20.44
CA MET A 145 -6.12 7.34 19.48
C MET A 145 -4.90 6.76 20.20
N LEU A 146 -4.35 7.49 21.17
CA LEU A 146 -3.20 7.04 21.94
C LEU A 146 -3.48 5.75 22.71
N ARG A 147 -4.69 5.62 23.27
CA ARG A 147 -5.13 4.38 23.91
C ARG A 147 -5.16 3.21 22.93
N GLN A 148 -5.72 3.40 21.73
CA GLN A 148 -5.74 2.36 20.70
C GLN A 148 -4.32 1.93 20.31
N ILE A 149 -3.41 2.89 20.11
CA ILE A 149 -2.01 2.59 19.80
C ILE A 149 -1.37 1.80 20.95
N ASN A 150 -1.64 2.19 22.19
CA ASN A 150 -1.11 1.50 23.37
C ASN A 150 -1.57 0.03 23.43
N GLU A 151 -2.87 -0.21 23.29
CA GLU A 151 -3.45 -1.55 23.31
C GLU A 151 -2.96 -2.41 22.14
N ASP A 152 -2.85 -1.83 20.94
CA ASP A 152 -2.34 -2.53 19.76
C ASP A 152 -0.87 -2.95 19.95
N GLU A 153 -0.01 -2.06 20.48
CA GLU A 153 1.40 -2.36 20.73
C GLU A 153 1.61 -3.43 21.82
N HIS A 154 0.76 -3.45 22.84
CA HIS A 154 0.74 -4.49 23.87
C HIS A 154 0.21 -5.81 23.32
N ASP A 155 -0.82 -5.78 22.47
CA ASP A 155 -1.36 -6.98 21.82
C ASP A 155 -0.33 -7.63 20.91
N LEU A 156 0.40 -6.83 20.11
CA LEU A 156 1.49 -7.29 19.25
C LEU A 156 2.62 -8.00 20.04
N ARG A 157 2.80 -7.65 21.32
CA ARG A 157 3.82 -8.23 22.21
C ARG A 157 3.27 -9.24 23.21
N SER A 158 1.95 -9.43 23.25
CA SER A 158 1.27 -10.33 24.20
C SER A 158 1.71 -11.79 24.05
N GLY A 159 2.30 -12.17 22.92
CA GLY A 159 2.69 -13.55 22.63
C GLY A 159 1.51 -14.46 22.30
N ARG A 160 0.31 -13.92 22.09
CA ARG A 160 -0.81 -14.70 21.57
C ARG A 160 -0.53 -15.16 20.15
N ARG A 161 -1.23 -16.22 19.72
CA ARG A 161 -1.28 -16.57 18.31
C ARG A 161 -2.11 -15.53 17.55
N MET A 162 -1.51 -14.91 16.55
CA MET A 162 -2.16 -13.94 15.67
C MET A 162 -2.69 -14.65 14.44
N ILE A 163 -3.97 -15.02 14.49
CA ILE A 163 -4.67 -15.61 13.34
C ILE A 163 -4.69 -14.65 12.17
N GLU A 164 -4.64 -13.35 12.44
CA GLU A 164 -4.68 -12.31 11.41
C GLU A 164 -3.43 -12.29 10.51
N PHE A 165 -2.32 -12.88 10.96
CA PHE A 165 -1.08 -13.01 10.19
C PHE A 165 -1.01 -14.32 9.40
N GLU A 166 -2.08 -15.13 9.42
CA GLU A 166 -2.19 -16.33 8.59
C GLU A 166 -2.67 -15.93 7.19
N PHE A 167 -1.72 -15.50 6.36
CA PHE A 167 -2.01 -15.00 5.03
C PHE A 167 -2.40 -16.11 4.04
N PRO A 168 -3.42 -15.87 3.18
CA PRO A 168 -3.82 -16.82 2.17
C PRO A 168 -2.74 -17.00 1.09
N SER A 169 -2.69 -18.20 0.51
CA SER A 169 -1.85 -18.54 -0.64
C SER A 169 -2.48 -18.04 -1.95
N SER A 170 -2.05 -18.63 -3.08
CA SER A 170 -2.66 -18.45 -4.40
C SER A 170 -4.16 -18.76 -4.39
N GLN A 171 -4.92 -17.99 -5.14
CA GLN A 171 -6.35 -18.21 -5.38
C GLN A 171 -6.61 -19.00 -6.66
N PRO A 172 -7.73 -19.73 -6.74
CA PRO A 172 -8.18 -20.33 -8.00
C PRO A 172 -8.51 -19.22 -9.02
N LEU A 173 -8.33 -19.51 -10.31
CA LEU A 173 -8.58 -18.53 -11.38
C LEU A 173 -10.03 -18.03 -11.45
N ASP A 174 -10.98 -18.81 -10.95
CA ASP A 174 -12.41 -18.48 -10.99
C ASP A 174 -12.82 -17.43 -9.94
N GLU A 175 -12.00 -17.22 -8.90
CA GLU A 175 -12.26 -16.22 -7.86
C GLU A 175 -11.66 -14.86 -8.24
N GLN A 176 -12.51 -13.84 -8.34
CA GLN A 176 -12.07 -12.47 -8.60
C GLN A 176 -11.86 -11.68 -7.31
N VAL A 177 -10.81 -10.86 -7.32
CA VAL A 177 -10.46 -9.99 -6.19
C VAL A 177 -11.02 -8.61 -6.41
N ASN A 178 -11.67 -8.06 -5.39
CA ASN A 178 -12.15 -6.70 -5.39
C ASN A 178 -11.27 -5.83 -4.48
N MET A 179 -10.62 -4.82 -5.06
CA MET A 179 -9.69 -3.92 -4.36
C MET A 179 -10.31 -2.54 -4.02
N SER A 180 -11.63 -2.47 -3.83
CA SER A 180 -12.32 -1.19 -3.53
C SER A 180 -12.02 -0.64 -2.13
N ASN A 181 -11.84 -1.51 -1.13
CA ASN A 181 -11.49 -1.16 0.25
C ASN A 181 -10.83 -2.35 0.96
N TRP A 182 -10.29 -2.14 2.16
CA TRP A 182 -9.65 -3.20 2.96
C TRP A 182 -10.59 -4.39 3.23
N ASP A 183 -11.83 -4.14 3.66
CA ASP A 183 -12.74 -5.22 4.06
C ASP A 183 -13.11 -6.15 2.90
N THR A 184 -13.45 -5.57 1.74
CA THR A 184 -13.81 -6.34 0.54
C THR A 184 -12.59 -7.06 0.00
N PHE A 185 -11.41 -6.43 0.05
CA PHE A 185 -10.17 -7.08 -0.35
C PHE A 185 -9.84 -8.28 0.53
N LEU A 186 -9.86 -8.12 1.85
CA LEU A 186 -9.57 -9.20 2.80
C LEU A 186 -10.57 -10.36 2.65
N TYR A 187 -11.85 -10.04 2.48
CA TYR A 187 -12.90 -11.03 2.25
C TYR A 187 -12.70 -11.79 0.94
N THR A 188 -12.58 -11.09 -0.19
CA THR A 188 -12.44 -11.72 -1.52
C THR A 188 -11.12 -12.47 -1.68
N ARG A 189 -10.06 -12.07 -0.96
CA ARG A 189 -8.78 -12.81 -0.94
C ARG A 189 -8.76 -14.05 -0.06
N GLY A 190 -9.81 -14.28 0.73
CA GLY A 190 -9.92 -15.43 1.62
C GLY A 190 -9.03 -15.34 2.85
N PHE A 191 -8.77 -14.13 3.36
CA PHE A 191 -8.16 -13.94 4.67
C PHE A 191 -9.08 -14.51 5.77
N PRO A 192 -8.53 -14.88 6.95
CA PRO A 192 -9.34 -15.18 8.12
C PRO A 192 -10.32 -14.05 8.42
N SER A 193 -11.52 -14.38 8.92
CA SER A 193 -12.50 -13.38 9.33
C SER A 193 -11.91 -12.51 10.45
N MET A 194 -11.82 -11.20 10.18
CA MET A 194 -11.30 -10.23 11.14
C MET A 194 -12.48 -9.66 11.92
N ASP A 195 -12.74 -10.20 13.11
CA ASP A 195 -13.89 -9.78 13.92
C ASP A 195 -13.65 -8.42 14.61
N ASN A 196 -12.39 -8.06 14.84
CA ASN A 196 -11.99 -6.86 15.57
C ASN A 196 -11.28 -5.85 14.65
N ASN A 197 -11.60 -4.56 14.82
CA ASN A 197 -10.89 -3.46 14.15
C ASN A 197 -9.38 -3.49 14.38
N ARG A 198 -8.94 -3.97 15.57
CA ARG A 198 -7.52 -4.16 15.90
C ARG A 198 -6.82 -5.09 14.93
N SER A 199 -7.43 -6.23 14.60
CA SER A 199 -6.85 -7.20 13.66
C SER A 199 -6.65 -6.58 12.28
N VAL A 200 -7.60 -5.77 11.81
CA VAL A 200 -7.48 -5.02 10.54
C VAL A 200 -6.33 -4.00 10.61
N ARG A 201 -6.15 -3.30 11.74
CA ARG A 201 -5.01 -2.38 11.94
C ARG A 201 -3.66 -3.10 11.87
N HIS A 202 -3.53 -4.25 12.51
CA HIS A 202 -2.30 -5.05 12.47
C HIS A 202 -1.97 -5.53 11.06
N VAL A 203 -2.96 -6.07 10.35
CA VAL A 203 -2.78 -6.62 8.99
C VAL A 203 -2.50 -5.53 7.97
N SER A 204 -3.28 -4.45 8.00
CA SER A 204 -3.10 -3.33 7.07
C SER A 204 -1.73 -2.66 7.21
N LYS A 205 -1.14 -2.59 8.41
CA LYS A 205 0.21 -2.05 8.60
C LYS A 205 1.28 -2.84 7.85
N LEU A 206 1.18 -4.16 7.81
CA LEU A 206 2.12 -5.03 7.08
C LEU A 206 1.85 -5.03 5.58
N LEU A 207 0.57 -5.06 5.19
CA LEU A 207 0.15 -5.21 3.80
C LEU A 207 0.10 -3.90 3.02
N THR A 208 0.12 -2.73 3.67
CA THR A 208 -0.09 -1.43 3.00
C THR A 208 0.82 -1.25 1.78
N TYR A 209 2.11 -1.59 1.89
CA TYR A 209 3.05 -1.42 0.78
C TYR A 209 2.80 -2.35 -0.42
N PRO A 210 2.83 -3.70 -0.26
CA PRO A 210 2.60 -4.60 -1.39
C PRO A 210 1.18 -4.50 -1.98
N ILE A 211 0.19 -4.14 -1.16
CA ILE A 211 -1.18 -3.97 -1.66
C ILE A 211 -1.37 -2.61 -2.34
N THR A 212 -0.62 -1.56 -1.98
CA THR A 212 -0.65 -0.27 -2.70
C THR A 212 -0.13 -0.41 -4.13
N ILE A 213 1.16 -0.76 -4.31
CA ILE A 213 1.49 -2.01 -5.00
C ILE A 213 0.53 -2.51 -6.08
N SER A 214 -0.06 -3.62 -5.69
CA SER A 214 -1.06 -4.37 -6.41
C SER A 214 -2.26 -3.51 -6.83
N SER A 215 -2.75 -2.60 -5.98
CA SER A 215 -3.97 -1.82 -6.23
C SER A 215 -3.84 -0.85 -7.39
N VAL A 216 -2.64 -0.34 -7.64
CA VAL A 216 -2.34 0.52 -8.79
C VAL A 216 -2.28 -0.30 -10.08
N LEU A 217 -1.67 -1.49 -10.02
CA LEU A 217 -1.44 -2.34 -11.18
C LEU A 217 -2.66 -3.18 -11.59
N HIS A 218 -3.45 -3.64 -10.62
CA HIS A 218 -4.55 -4.56 -10.81
C HIS A 218 -5.73 -3.92 -11.57
N GLU A 219 -6.46 -4.71 -12.37
CA GLU A 219 -7.56 -4.20 -13.20
C GLU A 219 -8.72 -3.69 -12.34
N TYR A 220 -9.11 -4.43 -11.30
CA TYR A 220 -10.14 -4.05 -10.32
C TYR A 220 -9.60 -3.18 -9.19
N GLY A 221 -8.55 -2.39 -9.48
CA GLY A 221 -8.02 -1.39 -8.56
C GLY A 221 -9.01 -0.23 -8.33
N PRO A 222 -8.86 0.54 -7.24
CA PRO A 222 -9.77 1.63 -6.92
C PRO A 222 -9.58 2.88 -7.81
N TYR A 223 -8.48 2.95 -8.55
CA TYR A 223 -8.11 4.10 -9.37
C TYR A 223 -8.72 3.95 -10.77
N THR A 224 -9.69 4.82 -11.07
CA THR A 224 -10.39 4.89 -12.36
C THR A 224 -10.38 6.33 -12.86
N THR A 225 -10.78 6.56 -14.11
CA THR A 225 -10.88 7.91 -14.68
C THR A 225 -11.84 8.82 -13.88
N ASN A 226 -12.84 8.22 -13.22
CA ASN A 226 -13.73 8.92 -12.30
C ASN A 226 -13.07 9.22 -10.95
N ASN A 227 -12.05 8.46 -10.57
CA ASN A 227 -11.35 8.53 -9.30
C ASN A 227 -9.86 8.84 -9.50
N ARG A 228 -9.56 10.10 -9.87
CA ARG A 228 -8.23 10.73 -9.94
C ARG A 228 -7.27 10.26 -11.03
N LEU A 229 -7.56 9.17 -11.76
CA LEU A 229 -6.71 8.72 -12.85
C LEU A 229 -6.85 9.66 -14.05
N THR A 230 -5.73 10.14 -14.59
CA THR A 230 -5.73 11.00 -15.77
C THR A 230 -5.73 10.17 -17.06
N ASN A 231 -5.91 10.81 -18.22
CA ASN A 231 -5.82 10.13 -19.52
C ASN A 231 -4.41 9.55 -19.77
N GLU A 232 -3.36 10.28 -19.39
CA GLU A 232 -1.97 9.77 -19.47
C GLU A 232 -1.70 8.65 -18.46
N GLY A 233 -2.33 8.73 -17.29
CA GLY A 233 -2.41 7.66 -16.30
C GLY A 233 -3.01 6.39 -16.87
N LEU A 234 -4.16 6.51 -17.53
CA LEU A 234 -4.85 5.40 -18.18
C LEU A 234 -3.98 4.76 -19.26
N LYS A 235 -3.35 5.55 -20.14
CA LYS A 235 -2.44 5.04 -21.17
C LYS A 235 -1.26 4.27 -20.57
N SER A 236 -0.66 4.80 -19.50
CA SER A 236 0.50 4.18 -18.85
C SER A 236 0.13 2.90 -18.10
N LEU A 237 -0.99 2.90 -17.37
CA LEU A 237 -1.49 1.69 -16.72
C LEU A 237 -1.99 0.65 -17.72
N PHE A 238 -2.58 1.06 -18.83
CA PHE A 238 -3.01 0.14 -19.90
C PHE A 238 -1.81 -0.57 -20.53
N ALA A 239 -0.70 0.15 -20.76
CA ALA A 239 0.56 -0.43 -21.21
C ALA A 239 1.05 -1.53 -20.25
N LEU A 240 1.16 -1.24 -18.95
CA LEU A 240 1.55 -2.23 -17.93
C LEU A 240 0.56 -3.40 -17.83
N ARG A 241 -0.75 -3.11 -17.87
CA ARG A 241 -1.81 -4.13 -17.77
C ARG A 241 -1.82 -5.07 -18.96
N SER A 242 -1.42 -4.63 -20.15
CA SER A 242 -1.31 -5.51 -21.31
C SER A 242 -0.24 -6.59 -21.15
N THR A 243 0.83 -6.29 -20.40
CA THR A 243 1.86 -7.25 -19.97
C THR A 243 1.36 -8.12 -18.80
N LEU A 244 0.71 -7.51 -17.80
CA LEU A 244 0.21 -8.22 -16.60
C LEU A 244 -0.89 -9.25 -16.91
N TYR A 245 -1.73 -8.98 -17.89
CA TYR A 245 -2.87 -9.80 -18.29
C TYR A 245 -2.75 -10.17 -19.77
N PRO A 246 -1.82 -11.09 -20.12
CA PRO A 246 -1.65 -11.49 -21.50
C PRO A 246 -2.92 -12.18 -21.99
N LYS A 247 -3.54 -11.65 -23.05
CA LYS A 247 -4.68 -12.28 -23.70
C LYS A 247 -4.19 -13.59 -24.33
N ILE A 248 -4.60 -14.72 -23.77
CA ILE A 248 -4.33 -16.06 -24.33
C ILE A 248 -5.09 -16.16 -25.65
N THR A 249 -4.44 -15.73 -26.73
CA THR A 249 -5.06 -15.62 -28.06
C THR A 249 -4.87 -16.92 -28.85
N SER A 250 -3.97 -17.81 -28.43
CA SER A 250 -3.77 -19.13 -29.02
C SER A 250 -3.29 -20.17 -27.98
N HIS A 251 -3.71 -21.42 -28.14
CA HIS A 251 -3.29 -22.56 -27.31
C HIS A 251 -1.95 -23.18 -27.75
N ASP A 252 -1.25 -22.56 -28.70
CA ASP A 252 0.01 -23.06 -29.22
C ASP A 252 1.18 -22.69 -28.28
N ILE A 253 1.66 -23.69 -27.54
CA ILE A 253 2.79 -23.63 -26.61
C ILE A 253 4.07 -23.08 -27.27
N LYS A 254 4.20 -23.17 -28.60
CA LYS A 254 5.36 -22.68 -29.37
C LYS A 254 5.34 -21.17 -29.65
N VAL A 255 4.21 -20.48 -29.45
CA VAL A 255 4.02 -19.05 -29.73
C VAL A 255 3.88 -18.23 -28.44
N GLN A 256 3.84 -18.88 -27.27
CA GLN A 256 3.94 -18.17 -25.99
C GLN A 256 5.29 -17.48 -25.93
N LYS A 257 5.28 -16.15 -26.09
CA LYS A 257 6.43 -15.31 -25.73
C LYS A 257 6.84 -15.66 -24.30
N PRO A 258 8.15 -15.73 -23.98
CA PRO A 258 8.56 -15.78 -22.58
C PRO A 258 7.84 -14.65 -21.85
N THR A 259 7.18 -14.97 -20.74
CA THR A 259 6.48 -13.98 -19.93
C THR A 259 7.51 -12.97 -19.46
N ASP A 260 7.33 -11.71 -19.87
CA ASP A 260 8.24 -10.64 -19.48
C ASP A 260 8.19 -10.46 -17.96
N VAL A 261 9.37 -10.24 -17.37
CA VAL A 261 9.50 -10.00 -15.93
C VAL A 261 9.16 -8.54 -15.66
N ILE A 262 8.21 -8.31 -14.77
CA ILE A 262 7.86 -6.96 -14.34
C ILE A 262 8.82 -6.52 -13.24
N ARG A 263 9.53 -5.42 -13.46
CA ARG A 263 10.50 -4.87 -12.51
C ARG A 263 9.85 -3.73 -11.74
N ILE A 264 9.79 -3.90 -10.43
CA ILE A 264 9.24 -2.91 -9.50
C ILE A 264 10.40 -2.29 -8.75
N PHE A 265 10.63 -1.01 -8.96
CA PHE A 265 11.70 -0.25 -8.31
C PHE A 265 11.14 0.54 -7.12
N ILE A 266 11.47 0.10 -5.91
CA ILE A 266 11.16 0.81 -4.68
C ILE A 266 12.39 1.65 -4.29
N LEU A 267 12.26 2.97 -4.39
CA LEU A 267 13.34 3.91 -4.15
C LEU A 267 13.25 4.55 -2.77
N GLY A 268 14.40 4.72 -2.12
CA GLY A 268 14.48 5.17 -0.73
C GLY A 268 13.73 4.28 0.27
N PRO A 269 13.75 2.94 0.14
CA PRO A 269 12.99 2.08 1.04
C PRO A 269 13.58 2.11 2.45
N ARG A 270 12.68 2.11 3.43
CA ARG A 270 12.97 2.04 4.87
C ARG A 270 12.28 0.80 5.42
N ALA A 271 11.10 0.98 6.01
CA ALA A 271 10.26 -0.11 6.52
C ALA A 271 9.90 -1.13 5.43
N GLU A 272 9.77 -0.69 4.18
CA GLU A 272 9.43 -1.51 3.02
C GLU A 272 10.49 -2.60 2.77
N SER A 273 11.77 -2.25 2.91
CA SER A 273 12.88 -3.20 2.70
C SER A 273 13.02 -4.23 3.83
N GLN A 274 12.51 -3.90 5.01
CA GLN A 274 12.62 -4.70 6.23
C GLN A 274 11.46 -5.69 6.39
N LEU A 275 10.41 -5.57 5.60
CA LEU A 275 9.29 -6.49 5.65
C LEU A 275 9.73 -7.92 5.28
N PRO A 276 9.20 -8.95 5.96
CA PRO A 276 9.47 -10.33 5.59
C PRO A 276 9.08 -10.62 4.13
N PRO A 277 9.91 -11.33 3.34
CA PRO A 277 9.63 -11.57 1.91
C PRO A 277 8.29 -12.25 1.61
N HIS A 278 7.76 -13.06 2.52
CA HIS A 278 6.46 -13.72 2.37
C HIS A 278 5.29 -12.72 2.32
N ILE A 279 5.45 -11.52 2.87
CA ILE A 279 4.45 -10.44 2.80
C ILE A 279 4.28 -9.96 1.36
N TYR A 280 5.39 -9.78 0.64
CA TYR A 280 5.39 -9.43 -0.78
C TYR A 280 4.88 -10.55 -1.68
N SER A 281 4.82 -11.80 -1.21
CA SER A 281 4.21 -12.89 -1.99
C SER A 281 2.70 -12.69 -2.22
N GLN A 282 2.06 -11.83 -1.42
CA GLN A 282 0.67 -11.45 -1.67
C GLN A 282 0.49 -10.73 -3.01
N LEU A 283 1.53 -10.03 -3.50
CA LEU A 283 1.57 -9.44 -4.84
C LEU A 283 1.58 -10.53 -5.91
N SER A 284 2.50 -11.51 -5.83
CA SER A 284 2.59 -12.58 -6.84
C SER A 284 1.33 -13.44 -6.88
N TYR A 285 0.67 -13.66 -5.74
CA TYR A 285 -0.61 -14.39 -5.71
C TYR A 285 -1.76 -13.67 -6.39
N LEU A 286 -1.69 -12.34 -6.57
CA LEU A 286 -2.68 -11.58 -7.34
C LEU A 286 -2.45 -11.66 -8.85
N PHE A 287 -1.23 -12.01 -9.29
CA PHE A 287 -0.88 -12.14 -10.71
C PHE A 287 -0.17 -13.48 -10.97
N PRO A 288 -0.92 -14.59 -11.04
CA PRO A 288 -0.35 -15.94 -11.06
C PRO A 288 0.42 -16.29 -12.34
N SER A 289 0.28 -15.51 -13.42
CA SER A 289 0.93 -15.78 -14.71
C SER A 289 2.22 -15.00 -14.93
N ILE A 290 2.60 -14.13 -13.99
CA ILE A 290 3.66 -13.13 -14.17
C ILE A 290 4.77 -13.32 -13.15
N TYR A 291 5.98 -12.96 -13.57
CA TYR A 291 7.18 -12.96 -12.76
C TYR A 291 7.49 -11.52 -12.34
N PHE A 292 7.72 -11.32 -11.04
CA PHE A 292 8.09 -10.03 -10.48
C PHE A 292 9.53 -10.04 -9.99
N HIS A 293 10.22 -8.94 -10.27
CA HIS A 293 11.49 -8.61 -9.64
C HIS A 293 11.35 -7.29 -8.89
N ILE A 294 11.47 -7.34 -7.57
CA ILE A 294 11.41 -6.14 -6.72
C ILE A 294 12.83 -5.66 -6.39
N TYR A 295 13.13 -4.41 -6.74
CA TYR A 295 14.39 -3.74 -6.44
C TYR A 295 14.19 -2.74 -5.30
N PHE A 296 14.91 -2.92 -4.21
CA PHE A 296 15.01 -1.99 -3.09
C PHE A 296 16.30 -1.17 -3.24
N ILE A 297 16.19 0.11 -3.60
CA ILE A 297 17.35 0.96 -3.91
C ILE A 297 17.36 2.17 -2.98
N GLY A 298 18.36 2.25 -2.12
CA GLY A 298 18.57 3.39 -1.24
C GLY A 298 19.50 3.05 -0.07
N PRO A 299 20.08 4.07 0.59
CA PRO A 299 21.05 3.89 1.67
C PRO A 299 20.52 3.10 2.87
N GLU A 300 19.22 3.22 3.14
CA GLU A 300 18.53 2.54 4.25
C GLU A 300 17.98 1.15 3.86
N SER A 301 18.22 0.70 2.61
CA SER A 301 17.81 -0.63 2.19
C SER A 301 18.61 -1.69 2.94
N LEU A 302 17.90 -2.45 3.78
CA LEU A 302 18.50 -3.52 4.58
C LEU A 302 17.73 -4.81 4.31
N PRO A 303 18.35 -5.84 3.69
CA PRO A 303 17.74 -7.16 3.70
C PRO A 303 17.67 -7.66 5.15
N GLY A 304 16.50 -8.17 5.55
CA GLY A 304 16.17 -8.56 6.93
C GLY A 304 17.08 -9.61 7.59
N ASP A 305 18.05 -10.19 6.87
CA ASP A 305 18.99 -11.19 7.40
C ASP A 305 20.37 -10.63 7.78
N LEU A 306 20.64 -9.33 7.60
CA LEU A 306 21.94 -8.72 7.96
C LEU A 306 22.04 -8.42 9.46
N HIS A 307 21.86 -9.45 10.31
CA HIS A 307 22.26 -9.39 11.72
C HIS A 307 23.69 -9.88 11.96
N ASN A 308 24.45 -10.28 10.94
CA ASN A 308 25.82 -10.75 11.11
C ASN A 308 26.80 -10.11 10.12
N ASN A 309 27.70 -9.29 10.68
CA ASN A 309 29.13 -9.17 10.37
C ASN A 309 29.63 -8.80 8.96
N ASP A 310 28.80 -8.61 7.93
CA ASP A 310 29.29 -8.11 6.64
C ASP A 310 29.28 -6.58 6.58
N LYS A 311 30.32 -5.97 7.20
CA LYS A 311 30.80 -4.60 6.91
C LYS A 311 31.54 -4.53 5.57
N SER A 312 31.29 -5.44 4.64
CA SER A 312 32.05 -5.58 3.40
C SER A 312 31.40 -4.73 2.30
N SER A 313 31.92 -3.51 2.11
CA SER A 313 31.72 -2.60 0.97
C SER A 313 30.36 -1.85 0.84
N PRO A 314 30.37 -0.55 0.47
CA PRO A 314 29.18 0.27 0.24
C PRO A 314 28.41 -0.06 -1.05
N HIS A 315 28.79 -1.12 -1.77
CA HIS A 315 28.19 -1.53 -3.06
C HIS A 315 27.70 -2.99 -3.06
N VAL A 316 27.32 -3.53 -1.89
CA VAL A 316 26.74 -4.87 -1.83
C VAL A 316 25.34 -4.84 -2.41
N VAL A 317 25.20 -5.47 -3.57
CA VAL A 317 23.91 -5.84 -4.15
C VAL A 317 23.58 -7.25 -3.67
N LYS A 318 22.55 -7.42 -2.83
CA LYS A 318 22.07 -8.75 -2.43
C LYS A 318 20.91 -9.14 -3.32
N HIS A 319 21.01 -10.28 -3.98
CA HIS A 319 19.93 -10.87 -4.78
C HIS A 319 19.41 -12.14 -4.11
N THR A 320 18.09 -12.28 -4.00
CA THR A 320 17.47 -13.50 -3.48
C THR A 320 16.26 -13.90 -4.31
N ASN A 321 16.26 -15.14 -4.80
CA ASN A 321 15.06 -15.75 -5.37
C ASN A 321 14.25 -16.35 -4.24
N TYR A 322 13.04 -15.83 -4.00
CA TYR A 322 12.19 -16.30 -2.91
C TYR A 322 11.22 -17.38 -3.39
N THR A 323 10.50 -17.09 -4.48
CA THR A 323 9.67 -18.08 -5.20
C THR A 323 10.04 -18.06 -6.68
N PRO A 324 9.60 -19.04 -7.48
CA PRO A 324 9.82 -19.00 -8.93
C PRO A 324 9.28 -17.72 -9.58
N GLN A 325 8.26 -17.08 -8.99
CA GLN A 325 7.58 -15.89 -9.51
C GLN A 325 8.05 -14.58 -8.87
N LEU A 326 8.88 -14.63 -7.83
CA LEU A 326 9.26 -13.45 -7.06
C LEU A 326 10.74 -13.48 -6.66
N SER A 327 11.49 -12.54 -7.23
CA SER A 327 12.89 -12.25 -6.89
C SER A 327 13.02 -10.86 -6.26
N PHE A 328 14.08 -10.70 -5.47
CA PHE A 328 14.39 -9.45 -4.79
C PHE A 328 15.85 -9.05 -4.97
N THR A 329 16.09 -7.75 -5.11
CA THR A 329 17.43 -7.15 -5.08
C THR A 329 17.46 -6.00 -4.09
N TRP A 330 18.45 -5.96 -3.19
CA TRP A 330 18.72 -4.80 -2.32
C TRP A 330 20.01 -4.12 -2.73
N SER A 331 20.00 -2.80 -2.82
CA SER A 331 21.17 -1.97 -3.12
C SER A 331 21.22 -0.73 -2.22
N LYS A 332 22.33 -0.56 -1.49
CA LYS A 332 22.57 0.58 -0.58
C LYS A 332 22.97 1.88 -1.27
N SER A 333 23.11 1.89 -2.59
CA SER A 333 23.47 3.10 -3.33
C SER A 333 22.27 4.01 -3.54
N TYR A 334 22.53 5.32 -3.70
CA TYR A 334 21.53 6.25 -4.21
C TYR A 334 21.14 5.88 -5.65
N TYR A 335 19.87 6.11 -6.00
CA TYR A 335 19.33 5.75 -7.31
C TYR A 335 20.12 6.37 -8.47
N HIS A 336 20.48 7.65 -8.39
CA HIS A 336 21.19 8.34 -9.46
C HIS A 336 22.54 7.69 -9.82
N ASN A 337 23.21 7.03 -8.86
CA ASN A 337 24.45 6.29 -9.11
C ASN A 337 24.20 4.90 -9.71
N TYR A 338 23.06 4.30 -9.40
CA TYR A 338 22.72 2.94 -9.83
C TYR A 338 21.90 2.89 -11.12
N HIS A 339 21.30 4.00 -11.53
CA HIS A 339 20.42 4.15 -12.70
C HIS A 339 20.98 3.49 -13.97
N THR A 340 22.24 3.75 -14.32
CA THR A 340 22.87 3.21 -15.53
C THR A 340 23.00 1.69 -15.50
N SER A 341 23.13 1.09 -14.31
CA SER A 341 23.23 -0.37 -14.15
C SER A 341 21.88 -1.08 -14.29
N LEU A 342 20.78 -0.34 -14.19
CA LEU A 342 19.41 -0.87 -14.30
C LEU A 342 18.84 -0.78 -15.71
N ALA A 343 19.45 0.04 -16.57
CA ALA A 343 19.10 0.16 -17.97
C ALA A 343 19.26 -1.19 -18.71
N PRO A 344 18.48 -1.45 -19.77
CA PRO A 344 17.47 -0.58 -20.38
C PRO A 344 16.20 -0.46 -19.54
N PHE A 345 15.45 0.63 -19.67
CA PHE A 345 14.13 0.82 -19.05
C PHE A 345 13.02 0.69 -20.07
N ASP A 346 11.93 0.01 -19.70
CA ASP A 346 10.75 -0.20 -20.53
C ASP A 346 9.46 0.18 -19.76
N PRO A 347 8.73 1.23 -20.20
CA PRO A 347 7.46 1.63 -19.61
C PRO A 347 6.35 0.55 -19.59
N TYR A 348 6.50 -0.55 -20.34
CA TYR A 348 5.56 -1.67 -20.36
C TYR A 348 5.84 -2.75 -19.30
N THR A 349 7.05 -2.77 -18.72
CA THR A 349 7.46 -3.78 -17.72
C THR A 349 7.99 -3.16 -16.44
N ASP A 350 8.32 -1.87 -16.45
CA ASP A 350 8.98 -1.19 -15.33
C ASP A 350 8.08 -0.15 -14.67
N VAL A 351 8.11 -0.13 -13.33
CA VAL A 351 7.36 0.82 -12.53
C VAL A 351 8.15 1.23 -11.29
N PHE A 352 8.06 2.51 -10.92
CA PHE A 352 8.74 3.09 -9.77
C PHE A 352 7.76 3.45 -8.66
N PHE A 353 8.14 3.14 -7.42
CA PHE A 353 7.41 3.50 -6.21
C PHE A 353 8.34 4.20 -5.21
N LEU A 354 7.93 5.36 -4.72
CA LEU A 354 8.61 6.14 -3.70
C LEU A 354 7.67 6.28 -2.51
N PHE A 355 7.97 5.59 -1.41
CA PHE A 355 7.12 5.64 -0.21
C PHE A 355 7.58 6.74 0.74
N SER A 356 6.81 7.82 0.81
CA SER A 356 7.10 9.00 1.65
C SER A 356 8.56 9.49 1.54
N PRO A 357 9.03 9.82 0.32
CA PRO A 357 10.44 10.11 0.06
C PRO A 357 10.97 11.40 0.71
N GLY A 358 10.10 12.37 1.03
CA GLY A 358 10.51 13.66 1.61
C GLY A 358 11.25 14.55 0.62
N ILE A 359 10.79 14.61 -0.63
CA ILE A 359 11.33 15.44 -1.72
C ILE A 359 11.31 16.92 -1.33
N SER A 360 10.24 17.36 -0.66
CA SER A 360 10.06 18.74 -0.21
C SER A 360 11.06 19.16 0.88
N GLN A 361 11.60 18.19 1.63
CA GLN A 361 12.47 18.43 2.78
C GLN A 361 13.96 18.24 2.43
N ILE A 362 14.27 17.35 1.49
CA ILE A 362 15.65 16.91 1.21
C ILE A 362 16.00 17.18 -0.25
N ASN A 363 16.95 18.11 -0.47
CA ASN A 363 17.41 18.51 -1.80
C ASN A 363 18.13 17.40 -2.60
N SER A 364 18.45 16.24 -2.00
CA SER A 364 19.17 15.15 -2.67
C SER A 364 18.34 14.42 -3.74
N TRP A 365 17.03 14.64 -3.78
CA TRP A 365 16.14 13.95 -4.72
C TRP A 365 16.22 14.51 -6.14
N HIS A 366 16.71 15.74 -6.32
CA HIS A 366 16.70 16.44 -7.60
C HIS A 366 17.35 15.63 -8.74
N GLU A 367 18.59 15.18 -8.58
CA GLU A 367 19.29 14.38 -9.60
C GLU A 367 18.58 13.04 -9.87
N SER A 368 18.03 12.43 -8.82
CA SER A 368 17.33 11.15 -8.92
C SER A 368 16.02 11.31 -9.70
N LEU A 369 15.27 12.40 -9.46
CA LEU A 369 14.02 12.71 -10.16
C LEU A 369 14.25 13.02 -11.64
N LEU A 370 15.30 13.78 -11.99
CA LEU A 370 15.65 14.01 -13.39
C LEU A 370 15.88 12.69 -14.15
N LYS A 371 16.70 11.80 -13.57
CA LYS A 371 16.96 10.47 -14.13
C LYS A 371 15.70 9.59 -14.16
N LEU A 372 14.77 9.74 -13.20
CA LEU A 372 13.50 9.03 -13.20
C LEU A 372 12.59 9.48 -14.34
N LEU A 373 12.42 10.79 -14.52
CA LEU A 373 11.57 11.34 -15.59
C LEU A 373 12.10 10.92 -16.98
N GLN A 374 13.42 10.84 -17.17
CA GLN A 374 14.04 10.33 -18.39
C GLN A 374 13.63 8.89 -18.75
N THR A 375 13.31 8.04 -17.77
CA THR A 375 12.88 6.65 -18.03
C THR A 375 11.53 6.55 -18.72
N LYS A 376 10.69 7.60 -18.65
CA LYS A 376 9.30 7.59 -19.14
C LYS A 376 8.42 6.47 -18.54
N CYS A 377 8.88 5.82 -17.48
CA CYS A 377 8.14 4.80 -16.75
C CYS A 377 7.18 5.46 -15.76
N ALA A 378 6.15 4.72 -15.33
CA ALA A 378 5.22 5.23 -14.34
C ALA A 378 5.90 5.34 -12.96
N ILE A 379 5.76 6.49 -12.31
CA ILE A 379 6.32 6.78 -10.99
C ILE A 379 5.17 7.09 -10.04
N PHE A 380 5.05 6.34 -8.96
CA PHE A 380 4.06 6.57 -7.91
C PHE A 380 4.75 7.01 -6.63
N ILE A 381 4.24 8.09 -6.03
CA ILE A 381 4.81 8.71 -4.85
C ILE A 381 3.72 8.75 -3.77
N THR A 382 4.10 8.41 -2.54
CA THR A 382 3.17 8.38 -1.40
C THR A 382 3.59 9.36 -0.31
N GLY A 383 2.65 9.74 0.55
CA GLY A 383 2.85 10.64 1.69
C GLY A 383 2.34 10.05 3.00
N PHE A 384 2.86 10.50 4.13
CA PHE A 384 2.45 10.01 5.46
C PHE A 384 1.28 10.79 6.07
N ASP A 385 1.02 12.00 5.58
CA ASP A 385 -0.19 12.76 5.89
C ASP A 385 -0.59 13.64 4.70
N GLN A 386 -1.67 14.40 4.86
CA GLN A 386 -2.18 15.27 3.81
C GLN A 386 -1.27 16.48 3.54
N ASN A 387 -0.63 17.02 4.57
CA ASN A 387 0.21 18.21 4.46
C ASN A 387 1.52 17.86 3.77
N ASP A 388 2.14 16.74 4.16
CA ASP A 388 3.28 16.12 3.52
C ASP A 388 3.00 15.87 2.04
N LEU A 389 1.89 15.19 1.72
CA LEU A 389 1.53 14.95 0.32
C LEU A 389 1.42 16.26 -0.49
N HIS A 390 0.83 17.30 0.10
CA HIS A 390 0.72 18.61 -0.54
C HIS A 390 2.10 19.27 -0.73
N SER A 391 2.96 19.24 0.29
CA SER A 391 4.31 19.78 0.21
C SER A 391 5.15 19.06 -0.85
N GLU A 392 5.04 17.73 -0.95
CA GLU A 392 5.69 16.94 -2.00
C GLU A 392 5.22 17.33 -3.41
N VAL A 393 3.91 17.51 -3.58
CA VAL A 393 3.31 17.94 -4.86
C VAL A 393 3.77 19.35 -5.21
N SER A 394 3.70 20.31 -4.28
CA SER A 394 4.13 21.69 -4.52
C SER A 394 5.60 21.78 -4.89
N ALA A 395 6.47 20.97 -4.27
CA ALA A 395 7.90 20.95 -4.60
C ALA A 395 8.15 20.44 -6.05
N ILE A 396 7.35 19.49 -6.53
CA ILE A 396 7.43 19.00 -7.92
C ILE A 396 6.83 20.01 -8.89
N GLU A 397 5.72 20.65 -8.54
CA GLU A 397 5.07 21.69 -9.34
C GLU A 397 5.97 22.92 -9.51
N GLU A 398 6.55 23.46 -8.43
CA GLU A 398 7.47 24.60 -8.47
C GLU A 398 8.65 24.33 -9.41
N LYS A 399 9.22 23.12 -9.34
CA LYS A 399 10.32 22.69 -10.20
C LYS A 399 9.88 22.47 -11.65
N GLY A 400 8.63 22.07 -11.86
CA GLY A 400 8.02 22.00 -13.19
C GLY A 400 7.80 23.38 -13.81
N GLU A 401 7.35 24.35 -13.03
CA GLU A 401 7.15 25.75 -13.44
C GLU A 401 8.48 26.43 -13.79
N GLN A 402 9.56 26.09 -13.06
CA GLN A 402 10.93 26.50 -13.38
C GLN A 402 11.49 25.86 -14.66
N GLY A 403 10.77 24.90 -15.26
CA GLY A 403 11.20 24.16 -16.45
C GLY A 403 12.25 23.09 -16.17
N GLU A 404 12.55 22.78 -14.90
CA GLU A 404 13.50 21.73 -14.54
C GLU A 404 12.87 20.33 -14.68
N TYR A 405 11.58 20.19 -14.37
CA TYR A 405 10.86 18.91 -14.44
C TYR A 405 9.81 18.90 -15.56
N GLU A 406 10.05 18.05 -16.57
CA GLU A 406 9.07 17.77 -17.60
C GLU A 406 8.31 16.49 -17.30
N TYR A 407 7.07 16.64 -16.81
CA TYR A 407 6.25 15.51 -16.42
C TYR A 407 4.78 15.66 -16.79
N ASP A 408 4.10 14.52 -16.85
CA ASP A 408 2.65 14.39 -16.96
C ASP A 408 2.10 13.73 -15.69
N TRP A 409 0.95 14.22 -15.23
CA TRP A 409 0.23 13.59 -14.15
C TRP A 409 -0.37 12.25 -14.60
N LEU A 410 -0.12 11.18 -13.86
CA LEU A 410 -0.78 9.88 -14.03
C LEU A 410 -1.96 9.72 -13.08
N LEU A 411 -1.75 10.09 -11.81
CA LEU A 411 -2.75 9.98 -10.76
C LEU A 411 -2.72 11.28 -9.94
N ARG A 412 -3.87 11.94 -9.83
CA ARG A 412 -3.99 13.16 -9.02
C ARG A 412 -3.81 12.85 -7.52
N PRO A 413 -3.22 13.77 -6.74
CA PRO A 413 -3.00 13.56 -5.32
C PRO A 413 -4.30 13.35 -4.56
N GLY A 414 -4.25 12.45 -3.58
CA GLY A 414 -5.35 12.19 -2.65
C GLY A 414 -5.10 10.94 -1.82
N GLU A 415 -6.10 10.57 -1.02
CA GLU A 415 -6.01 9.45 -0.08
C GLU A 415 -5.75 8.11 -0.79
N ASN A 416 -4.85 7.31 -0.22
CA ASN A 416 -4.64 5.93 -0.62
C ASN A 416 -5.66 5.02 0.09
N VAL A 417 -6.44 4.29 -0.70
CA VAL A 417 -7.45 3.33 -0.21
C VAL A 417 -6.82 2.26 0.69
N PHE A 418 -5.58 1.86 0.38
CA PHE A 418 -4.84 0.84 1.12
C PHE A 418 -3.79 1.43 2.08
N ARG A 419 -4.03 2.64 2.62
CA ARG A 419 -3.23 3.16 3.73
C ARG A 419 -3.30 2.23 4.94
N SER A 420 -2.29 2.27 5.80
CA SER A 420 -2.32 1.55 7.07
C SER A 420 -3.48 2.04 7.93
N MET A 421 -4.28 1.13 8.50
CA MET A 421 -5.33 1.50 9.47
C MET A 421 -4.75 1.67 10.89
N LYS A 422 -3.53 1.17 11.15
CA LYS A 422 -2.77 1.46 12.36
C LYS A 422 -2.14 2.85 12.24
N ARG A 423 -2.45 3.72 13.19
CA ARG A 423 -1.77 5.01 13.37
C ARG A 423 -0.48 4.80 14.15
N ASP A 424 0.54 5.55 13.78
CA ASP A 424 1.73 5.76 14.61
C ASP A 424 1.69 7.18 15.18
N ILE A 425 2.65 7.51 16.03
CA ILE A 425 2.76 8.83 16.66
C ILE A 425 4.05 9.50 16.21
N ASP A 426 4.01 10.82 16.09
CA ASP A 426 5.24 11.61 16.10
C ASP A 426 5.81 11.63 17.53
N LEU A 427 7.13 11.49 17.64
CA LEU A 427 7.85 11.57 18.91
C LEU A 427 7.93 13.00 19.45
N LYS A 428 7.87 14.01 18.57
CA LYS A 428 7.91 15.44 18.96
C LYS A 428 6.57 15.92 19.51
N ASP A 429 5.48 15.47 18.89
CA ASP A 429 4.12 15.75 19.33
C ASP A 429 3.25 14.49 19.23
N VAL A 430 2.97 13.87 20.38
CA VAL A 430 2.17 12.66 20.48
C VAL A 430 0.70 12.86 20.09
N ARG A 431 0.23 14.12 19.99
CA ARG A 431 -1.14 14.42 19.56
C ARG A 431 -1.33 14.21 18.07
N VAL A 432 -0.23 14.24 17.30
CA VAL A 432 -0.26 14.04 15.86
C VAL A 432 -0.16 12.55 15.54
N GLY A 433 -1.28 11.99 15.09
CA GLY A 433 -1.34 10.62 14.58
C GLY A 433 -0.88 10.57 13.13
N VAL A 434 0.18 9.80 12.87
CA VAL A 434 0.72 9.62 11.52
C VAL A 434 0.15 8.36 10.89
N TRP A 435 -0.39 8.48 9.68
CA TRP A 435 -0.90 7.36 8.92
C TRP A 435 0.17 6.87 7.96
N THR A 436 0.68 5.67 8.15
CA THR A 436 1.64 5.13 7.19
C THR A 436 0.99 4.98 5.82
N ASN A 437 1.61 5.57 4.81
CA ASN A 437 1.20 5.47 3.41
C ASN A 437 -0.22 6.05 3.17
N TRP A 438 -0.50 7.22 3.76
CA TRP A 438 -1.81 7.89 3.75
C TRP A 438 -2.27 8.31 2.37
N GLY A 439 -1.41 8.94 1.59
CA GLY A 439 -1.74 9.55 0.30
C GLY A 439 -0.90 8.99 -0.83
N ILE A 440 -1.40 9.10 -2.06
CA ILE A 440 -0.69 8.68 -3.27
C ILE A 440 -1.00 9.61 -4.44
N PHE A 441 0.01 9.85 -5.26
CA PHE A 441 -0.09 10.45 -6.58
C PHE A 441 0.87 9.75 -7.53
N GLY A 442 0.75 10.05 -8.82
CA GLY A 442 1.60 9.45 -9.85
C GLY A 442 1.96 10.43 -10.94
N ILE A 443 3.18 10.33 -11.42
CA ILE A 443 3.75 11.16 -12.50
C ILE A 443 4.53 10.28 -13.49
N ARG A 444 4.79 10.82 -14.67
CA ARG A 444 5.63 10.23 -15.70
C ARG A 444 6.41 11.32 -16.41
N GLY A 445 7.61 11.05 -16.91
CA GLY A 445 8.26 11.96 -17.85
C GLY A 445 7.43 12.17 -19.12
N LYS A 446 7.47 13.40 -19.66
CA LYS A 446 6.79 13.72 -20.92
C LYS A 446 7.36 12.90 -22.08
N LYS A 447 6.47 12.48 -22.98
CA LYS A 447 6.85 11.97 -24.30
C LYS A 447 6.65 13.12 -25.27
N TYR A 448 7.71 13.58 -25.92
CA TYR A 448 7.53 14.46 -27.08
C TYR A 448 6.83 13.65 -28.16
N ASP A 449 5.67 14.12 -28.60
CA ASP A 449 5.02 13.58 -29.78
C ASP A 449 5.92 13.89 -30.98
N VAL A 450 6.12 12.90 -31.85
CA VAL A 450 6.83 13.12 -33.11
C VAL A 450 5.93 14.01 -33.96
N ILE A 451 6.30 15.29 -34.09
CA ILE A 451 5.72 16.16 -35.11
C ILE A 451 6.23 15.60 -36.42
N LEU A 452 5.36 14.94 -37.18
CA LEU A 452 5.62 14.69 -38.59
C LEU A 452 5.59 16.07 -39.23
N GLU A 453 6.76 16.61 -39.57
CA GLU A 453 6.83 17.77 -40.45
C GLU A 453 6.17 17.33 -41.76
N ASP A 454 4.99 17.87 -42.05
CA ASP A 454 4.36 17.70 -43.35
C ASP A 454 5.36 18.22 -44.39
N GLU A 455 5.88 17.31 -45.22
CA GLU A 455 6.71 17.65 -46.37
C GLU A 455 5.88 18.57 -47.27
N GLU A 456 6.09 19.89 -47.18
CA GLU A 456 5.57 20.83 -48.16
C GLU A 456 6.18 20.47 -49.52
N GLU A 457 5.35 19.79 -50.32
CA GLU A 457 5.61 19.45 -51.71
C GLU A 457 6.09 20.69 -52.46
N SER A 458 7.34 20.61 -52.91
CA SER A 458 7.91 21.51 -53.90
C SER A 458 7.24 21.25 -55.26
N SER A 459 6.04 21.78 -55.47
CA SER A 459 5.47 21.92 -56.81
C SER A 459 6.08 23.13 -57.49
N SER A 460 7.19 22.91 -58.18
CA SER A 460 7.74 23.82 -59.18
C SER A 460 6.78 23.88 -60.38
N ASP A 461 5.88 24.85 -60.41
CA ASP A 461 5.12 25.17 -61.61
C ASP A 461 5.95 26.08 -62.52
N HIS A 462 6.56 25.46 -63.53
CA HIS A 462 6.99 26.12 -64.75
C HIS A 462 5.77 26.39 -65.62
N ASP A 463 5.25 27.63 -65.60
CA ASP A 463 4.24 28.08 -66.56
C ASP A 463 4.89 28.77 -67.77
N GLU A 464 4.94 28.04 -68.88
CA GLU A 464 5.21 28.56 -70.23
C GLU A 464 4.06 29.48 -70.67
N SER A 465 4.34 30.78 -70.80
CA SER A 465 3.41 31.74 -71.42
C SER A 465 3.77 31.97 -72.89
N LEU A 466 3.03 31.33 -73.79
CA LEU A 466 3.01 31.63 -75.23
C LEU A 466 1.57 31.91 -75.71
N THR A 467 1.25 33.20 -75.70
CA THR A 467 0.50 33.96 -76.72
C THR A 467 -0.89 33.46 -77.20
N ARG A 468 -1.93 34.30 -77.04
CA ARG A 468 -2.44 35.20 -78.10
C ARG A 468 -3.76 35.94 -77.72
N SER A 469 -3.77 37.23 -78.07
CA SER A 469 -4.89 38.07 -78.55
C SER A 469 -6.12 38.32 -77.68
N ASN A 470 -6.31 39.57 -77.23
CA ASN A 470 -7.20 40.55 -77.87
C ASN A 470 -7.24 41.90 -77.11
N LEU A 471 -7.24 42.97 -77.93
CA LEU A 471 -7.40 44.41 -77.65
C LEU A 471 -6.15 45.20 -77.21
#